data_AF-A0A7J6R0X9-F1
#
_entry.id   AF-A0A7J6R0X9-F1
#
_cell.length_a   1.000
_cell.length_b   1.000
_cell.length_c   1.000
_cell.angle_alpha   90.00
_cell.angle_beta   90.00
_cell.angle_gamma   90.00
#
_symmetry.space_group_name_H-M   'P 1'
#
loop_
_entity.id
_entity.type
_entity.pdbx_description
1 polymer ?
#
loop_
_entity_poly.entity_id
_entity_poly.type
_entity_poly.pdbx_seq_one_letter_code
_entity_poly.pdbx_strand_id
1 'polypeptide(L)'
;MMIISHSPLLCLLLLFVTSRGEQEPKGQRIFVKKPEGDRQFNLLLTDLGESFDHVKPIVDTGSNRKFLVSKTEYEKVKPGGCKDLVYGCYSCRVKPCPPSVLTNFKLYDGREITVFPATAAELNGSAEIVFKFGLMMSPQKGPWASLGISLKDYESERYPPFMDQLAKLGISKSYALYVDAHKLTGEFIPGEEDPSKQDGPLRYVSTWESGLGPPAIDMLSVLVGDDCVDEIKANTAVFLATGSSFIHLPVSQKQTVLKLLRGRL
;
A
#
# COMPACT_ATOMS: atom_id res chain seq x y z
N MET A 1 -13.52 17.56 -14.05
CA MET A 1 -13.36 16.23 -13.41
C MET A 1 -14.34 15.30 -14.11
N MET A 2 -13.86 14.33 -14.87
CA MET A 2 -14.72 13.44 -15.65
C MET A 2 -14.24 12.01 -15.41
N ILE A 3 -15.13 11.20 -14.85
CA ILE A 3 -14.92 9.80 -14.53
C ILE A 3 -15.21 9.03 -15.82
N ILE A 4 -14.21 8.35 -16.37
CA ILE A 4 -14.42 7.39 -17.46
C ILE A 4 -14.46 6.02 -16.79
N SER A 5 -15.62 5.38 -16.87
CA SER A 5 -15.90 4.03 -16.39
C SER A 5 -16.07 3.12 -17.61
N HIS A 6 -15.44 1.94 -17.55
CA HIS A 6 -15.53 0.76 -18.44
C HIS A 6 -14.67 0.74 -19.72
N SER A 7 -13.61 -0.11 -19.72
CA SER A 7 -13.40 -1.25 -20.63
C SER A 7 -11.98 -1.84 -20.50
N PRO A 8 -11.75 -3.13 -20.83
CA PRO A 8 -10.68 -3.97 -20.31
C PRO A 8 -9.42 -3.88 -21.17
N LEU A 9 -8.47 -3.00 -20.82
CA LEU A 9 -7.21 -2.89 -21.55
C LEU A 9 -6.03 -2.47 -20.66
N LEU A 10 -6.15 -2.73 -19.35
CA LEU A 10 -5.07 -2.45 -18.40
C LEU A 10 -4.37 -3.76 -18.04
N CYS A 11 -3.33 -4.09 -18.82
CA CYS A 11 -2.39 -5.14 -18.48
C CYS A 11 -1.61 -4.67 -17.24
N LEU A 12 -1.89 -5.29 -16.08
CA LEU A 12 -1.24 -4.94 -14.81
C LEU A 12 0.20 -5.48 -14.84
N LEU A 13 1.18 -4.58 -14.79
CA LEU A 13 2.58 -4.94 -14.68
C LEU A 13 2.84 -5.52 -13.27
N LEU A 14 3.10 -6.83 -13.19
CA LEU A 14 3.60 -7.50 -11.99
C LEU A 14 5.08 -7.14 -11.82
N LEU A 15 5.44 -6.62 -10.66
CA LEU A 15 6.80 -6.13 -10.41
C LEU A 15 7.23 -6.64 -9.04
N PHE A 16 8.28 -7.45 -9.06
CA PHE A 16 8.88 -8.07 -7.89
C PHE A 16 10.13 -7.28 -7.52
N VAL A 17 10.25 -6.91 -6.25
CA VAL A 17 11.48 -6.33 -5.71
C VAL A 17 12.06 -7.32 -4.71
N THR A 18 13.23 -7.88 -5.04
CA THR A 18 13.94 -8.86 -4.20
C THR A 18 15.31 -8.32 -3.82
N SER A 19 15.65 -8.25 -2.53
CA SER A 19 17.04 -8.24 -2.07
C SER A 19 17.46 -9.68 -1.76
N ARG A 20 18.57 -10.16 -2.35
CA ARG A 20 19.07 -11.53 -2.15
C ARG A 20 19.47 -11.77 -0.68
N GLY A 21 18.99 -12.86 -0.11
CA GLY A 21 19.44 -13.46 1.13
C GLY A 21 18.86 -14.86 1.24
N GLU A 22 19.71 -15.88 1.22
CA GLU A 22 19.34 -17.30 1.33
C GLU A 22 18.90 -17.62 2.75
N GLN A 23 17.60 -17.92 2.91
CA GLN A 23 16.99 -18.82 3.88
C GLN A 23 15.51 -18.94 3.48
N GLU A 24 14.87 -20.11 3.63
CA GLU A 24 13.42 -20.28 3.47
C GLU A 24 12.72 -20.05 4.83
N PRO A 25 11.97 -18.95 5.02
CA PRO A 25 11.04 -18.82 6.14
C PRO A 25 9.61 -18.87 5.60
N LYS A 26 8.84 -19.92 5.92
CA LYS A 26 7.42 -20.07 5.56
C LYS A 26 6.66 -18.74 5.68
N GLY A 27 6.46 -18.06 4.57
CA GLY A 27 5.77 -16.78 4.51
C GLY A 27 4.29 -16.97 4.77
N GLN A 28 3.75 -16.31 5.80
CA GLN A 28 2.30 -16.27 5.99
C GLN A 28 1.69 -15.46 4.85
N ARG A 29 0.84 -16.11 4.03
CA ARG A 29 0.09 -15.44 2.97
C ARG A 29 -0.89 -14.47 3.59
N ILE A 30 -0.84 -13.22 3.14
CA ILE A 30 -1.76 -12.17 3.56
C ILE A 30 -2.74 -11.91 2.42
N PHE A 31 -4.02 -12.19 2.66
CA PHE A 31 -5.05 -11.95 1.66
C PHE A 31 -5.41 -10.48 1.58
N VAL A 32 -5.41 -9.94 0.37
CA VAL A 32 -5.89 -8.58 0.10
C VAL A 32 -7.24 -8.61 -0.60
N LYS A 33 -8.12 -7.66 -0.28
CA LYS A 33 -9.48 -7.57 -0.82
C LYS A 33 -9.79 -6.15 -1.32
N LYS A 34 -10.45 -6.07 -2.48
CA LYS A 34 -11.09 -4.84 -2.99
C LYS A 34 -12.44 -4.62 -2.27
N PRO A 35 -12.78 -3.38 -1.86
CA PRO A 35 -14.08 -3.09 -1.28
C PRO A 35 -15.24 -3.54 -2.17
N GLU A 36 -16.31 -4.09 -1.59
CA GLU A 36 -17.54 -4.39 -2.33
C GLU A 36 -18.35 -3.10 -2.51
N GLY A 37 -18.73 -2.78 -3.76
CA GLY A 37 -19.62 -1.66 -4.10
C GLY A 37 -19.00 -0.58 -5.00
N ASP A 38 -19.87 0.10 -5.75
CA ASP A 38 -19.55 0.99 -6.87
C ASP A 38 -18.85 2.32 -6.53
N ARG A 39 -18.53 2.58 -5.26
CA ARG A 39 -18.23 3.96 -4.79
C ARG A 39 -16.91 4.17 -4.06
N GLN A 40 -16.09 3.13 -3.90
CA GLN A 40 -14.74 3.32 -3.36
C GLN A 40 -13.73 2.50 -4.16
N PHE A 41 -13.03 3.23 -5.04
CA PHE A 41 -11.64 3.08 -5.48
C PHE A 41 -10.99 1.69 -5.31
N ASN A 42 -10.35 1.19 -6.38
CA ASN A 42 -9.56 -0.07 -6.46
C ASN A 42 -8.36 -0.12 -5.47
N LEU A 43 -8.62 -0.02 -4.17
CA LEU A 43 -7.66 -0.09 -3.08
C LEU A 43 -7.55 -1.55 -2.62
N LEU A 44 -6.34 -1.95 -2.27
CA LEU A 44 -6.06 -3.29 -1.76
C LEU A 44 -6.06 -3.23 -0.24
N LEU A 45 -7.06 -3.82 0.40
CA LEU A 45 -7.16 -3.83 1.86
C LEU A 45 -6.74 -5.18 2.42
N THR A 46 -6.04 -5.20 3.54
CA THR A 46 -5.70 -6.44 4.24
C THR A 46 -6.29 -6.46 5.64
N ASP A 47 -6.87 -7.59 6.06
CA ASP A 47 -7.25 -7.79 7.46
C ASP A 47 -5.98 -8.08 8.29
N LEU A 48 -5.70 -7.27 9.30
CA LEU A 48 -4.55 -7.47 10.19
C LEU A 48 -4.83 -8.47 11.33
N GLY A 49 -6.01 -9.09 11.38
CA GLY A 49 -6.36 -10.10 12.37
C GLY A 49 -6.77 -9.53 13.73
N GLU A 50 -7.01 -10.44 14.66
CA GLU A 50 -7.61 -10.11 15.96
C GLU A 50 -6.79 -9.09 16.75
N SER A 51 -5.46 -9.23 16.78
CA SER A 51 -4.55 -8.35 17.53
C SER A 51 -4.65 -6.89 17.11
N PHE A 52 -5.20 -6.63 15.92
CA PHE A 52 -5.43 -5.32 15.35
C PHE A 52 -6.92 -4.97 15.26
N ASP A 53 -7.81 -5.65 16.01
CA ASP A 53 -9.27 -5.48 15.96
C ASP A 53 -9.86 -5.67 14.54
N HIS A 54 -9.25 -6.53 13.73
CA HIS A 54 -9.64 -6.75 12.34
C HIS A 54 -9.70 -5.47 11.48
N VAL A 55 -8.87 -4.47 11.81
CA VAL A 55 -8.71 -3.29 10.94
C VAL A 55 -8.15 -3.69 9.58
N LYS A 56 -8.58 -2.94 8.56
CA LYS A 56 -8.34 -3.24 7.15
C LYS A 56 -7.57 -2.12 6.44
N PRO A 57 -6.30 -1.85 6.81
CA PRO A 57 -5.51 -0.82 6.14
C PRO A 57 -5.26 -1.15 4.68
N ILE A 58 -4.96 -0.10 3.91
CA ILE A 58 -4.54 -0.20 2.52
C ILE A 58 -3.12 -0.72 2.46
N VAL A 59 -2.88 -1.77 1.66
CA VAL A 59 -1.55 -2.22 1.30
C VAL A 59 -0.95 -1.23 0.32
N ASP A 60 0.10 -0.52 0.75
CA ASP A 60 0.62 0.65 0.07
C ASP A 60 2.11 0.48 -0.26
N THR A 61 2.41 0.03 -1.48
CA THR A 61 3.78 -0.05 -2.02
C THR A 61 4.43 1.33 -2.17
N GLY A 62 3.61 2.38 -2.20
CA GLY A 62 4.04 3.76 -2.33
C GLY A 62 4.63 4.33 -1.05
N SER A 63 4.42 3.70 0.11
CA SER A 63 4.73 4.25 1.43
C SER A 63 5.53 3.28 2.28
N ASN A 64 6.38 3.79 3.18
CA ASN A 64 7.01 3.02 4.24
C ASN A 64 6.31 3.20 5.61
N ARG A 65 5.19 3.93 5.64
CA ARG A 65 4.47 4.28 6.85
C ARG A 65 3.36 3.28 7.15
N LYS A 66 3.36 2.74 8.37
CA LYS A 66 2.24 1.98 8.93
C LYS A 66 1.47 2.85 9.92
N PHE A 67 0.21 3.14 9.62
CA PHE A 67 -0.66 3.87 10.54
C PHE A 67 -2.13 3.47 10.38
N LEU A 68 -2.85 3.53 11.50
CA LEU A 68 -4.26 3.15 11.61
C LEU A 68 -5.09 4.32 12.17
N VAL A 69 -6.40 4.24 11.98
CA VAL A 69 -7.34 5.22 12.54
C VAL A 69 -7.57 4.88 14.02
N SER A 70 -7.31 5.82 14.91
CA SER A 70 -7.65 5.66 16.33
C SER A 70 -9.17 5.71 16.51
N LYS A 71 -9.78 4.66 17.07
CA LYS A 71 -11.21 4.67 17.41
C LYS A 71 -11.53 5.81 18.37
N THR A 72 -10.76 5.93 19.45
CA THR A 72 -10.97 6.94 20.49
C THR A 72 -10.94 8.36 19.91
N GLU A 73 -9.96 8.67 19.06
CA GLU A 73 -9.85 10.03 18.51
C GLU A 73 -10.87 10.27 17.40
N TYR A 74 -11.18 9.26 16.57
CA TYR A 74 -12.18 9.43 15.52
C TYR A 74 -13.60 9.59 16.07
N GLU A 75 -13.97 8.79 17.06
CA GLU A 75 -15.33 8.83 17.62
C GLU A 75 -15.58 10.05 18.50
N LYS A 76 -14.53 10.74 19.01
CA LYS A 76 -14.68 12.07 19.64
C LYS A 76 -15.31 13.10 18.69
N VAL A 77 -14.95 13.04 17.40
CA VAL A 77 -15.43 14.00 16.39
C VAL A 77 -16.60 13.45 15.58
N LYS A 78 -16.67 12.13 15.39
CA LYS A 78 -17.74 11.44 14.67
C LYS A 78 -18.23 10.22 15.47
N PRO A 79 -19.09 10.42 16.48
CA PRO A 79 -19.58 9.34 17.33
C PRO A 79 -20.18 8.18 16.52
N GLY A 80 -19.71 6.96 16.79
CA GLY A 80 -20.12 5.74 16.07
C GLY A 80 -19.68 5.67 14.61
N GLY A 81 -18.86 6.62 14.13
CA GLY A 81 -18.45 6.73 12.73
C GLY A 81 -17.49 5.64 12.27
N CYS A 82 -16.84 4.92 13.18
CA CYS A 82 -15.90 3.84 12.83
C CYS A 82 -16.53 2.72 12.02
N LYS A 83 -17.82 2.41 12.25
CA LYS A 83 -18.56 1.39 11.49
C LYS A 83 -18.76 1.77 10.02
N ASP A 84 -18.67 3.07 9.69
CA ASP A 84 -18.84 3.57 8.33
C ASP A 84 -17.51 3.56 7.56
N LEU A 85 -16.39 3.26 8.22
CA LEU A 85 -15.07 3.24 7.59
C LEU A 85 -14.77 1.87 7.02
N VAL A 86 -14.44 1.84 5.73
CA VAL A 86 -14.01 0.61 5.05
C VAL A 86 -12.76 0.00 5.69
N TYR A 87 -11.89 0.82 6.27
CA TYR A 87 -10.67 0.37 6.96
C TYR A 87 -10.91 -0.02 8.43
N GLY A 88 -12.08 0.28 8.98
CA GLY A 88 -12.33 0.20 10.42
C GLY A 88 -11.52 1.19 11.26
N CYS A 89 -11.52 0.98 12.58
CA CYS A 89 -10.74 1.74 13.54
C CYS A 89 -10.09 0.80 14.55
N TYR A 90 -8.88 1.12 14.99
CA TYR A 90 -8.17 0.37 16.02
C TYR A 90 -8.54 0.87 17.41
N SER A 91 -8.79 -0.07 18.32
CA SER A 91 -8.98 0.19 19.75
C SER A 91 -7.91 -0.53 20.54
N CYS A 92 -7.43 0.11 21.60
CA CYS A 92 -6.44 -0.51 22.46
C CYS A 92 -7.14 -1.47 23.43
N ARG A 93 -6.73 -2.75 23.43
CA ARG A 93 -7.42 -3.85 24.14
C ARG A 93 -7.52 -3.66 25.66
N VAL A 94 -6.47 -3.16 26.31
CA VAL A 94 -6.39 -3.13 27.78
C VAL A 94 -6.73 -1.75 28.37
N LYS A 95 -6.18 -0.68 27.80
CA LYS A 95 -6.45 0.70 28.20
C LYS A 95 -6.55 1.54 26.94
N PRO A 96 -7.36 2.62 26.92
CA PRO A 96 -7.30 3.60 25.84
C PRO A 96 -5.84 3.99 25.62
N CYS A 97 -5.35 4.03 24.38
CA CYS A 97 -4.03 4.56 24.10
C CYS A 97 -4.12 6.08 24.10
N PRO A 98 -3.75 6.78 25.19
CA PRO A 98 -3.77 8.24 25.16
C PRO A 98 -2.77 8.73 24.11
N PRO A 99 -3.10 9.81 23.39
CA PRO A 99 -2.14 10.49 22.55
C PRO A 99 -0.87 10.80 23.34
N SER A 100 0.27 10.37 22.79
CA SER A 100 1.59 10.70 23.33
C SER A 100 2.30 11.67 22.38
N VAL A 101 3.62 11.49 22.14
CA VAL A 101 4.38 12.39 21.27
C VAL A 101 3.83 12.34 19.85
N LEU A 102 3.23 13.44 19.42
CA LEU A 102 2.67 13.59 18.09
C LEU A 102 3.76 13.67 17.03
N THR A 103 3.48 13.17 15.84
CA THR A 103 4.36 13.23 14.69
C THR A 103 3.53 13.48 13.43
N ASN A 104 3.92 14.46 12.64
CA ASN A 104 3.28 14.76 11.36
C ASN A 104 3.96 13.96 10.25
N PHE A 105 3.19 13.22 9.48
CA PHE A 105 3.64 12.59 8.24
C PHE A 105 3.06 13.34 7.05
N LYS A 106 3.93 13.62 6.08
CA LYS A 106 3.53 14.03 4.74
C LYS A 106 3.54 12.79 3.85
N LEU A 107 2.36 12.42 3.35
CA LEU A 107 2.17 11.31 2.42
C LEU A 107 2.53 11.76 1.00
N TYR A 108 2.80 10.80 0.12
CA TYR A 108 3.25 11.08 -1.25
C TYR A 108 2.22 11.77 -2.13
N ASP A 109 0.94 11.58 -1.83
CA ASP A 109 -0.14 12.31 -2.48
C ASP A 109 -0.36 13.73 -1.91
N GLY A 110 0.55 14.20 -1.06
CA GLY A 110 0.53 15.53 -0.46
C GLY A 110 -0.34 15.66 0.79
N ARG A 111 -1.05 14.60 1.20
CA ARG A 111 -1.81 14.63 2.45
C ARG A 111 -0.87 14.70 3.65
N GLU A 112 -1.28 15.45 4.66
CA GLU A 112 -0.60 15.49 5.94
C GLU A 112 -1.48 14.84 7.00
N ILE A 113 -0.89 13.96 7.80
CA ILE A 113 -1.55 13.27 8.89
C ILE A 113 -0.74 13.44 10.17
N THR A 114 -1.44 13.56 11.30
CA THR A 114 -0.82 13.59 12.62
C THR A 114 -1.08 12.26 13.31
N VAL A 115 -0.02 11.60 13.76
CA VAL A 115 -0.08 10.32 14.45
C VAL A 115 0.64 10.35 15.80
N PHE A 116 0.31 9.40 16.67
CA PHE A 116 1.06 9.07 17.88
C PHE A 116 1.43 7.57 17.87
N PRO A 117 2.50 7.15 18.56
CA PRO A 117 2.93 5.75 18.55
C PRO A 117 1.95 4.83 19.30
N ALA A 118 1.79 3.62 18.76
CA ALA A 118 1.05 2.52 19.38
C ALA A 118 1.71 1.18 19.05
N THR A 119 1.31 0.16 19.80
CA THR A 119 1.72 -1.23 19.56
C THR A 119 0.52 -2.18 19.57
N ALA A 120 0.68 -3.28 18.86
CA ALA A 120 -0.20 -4.44 18.92
C ALA A 120 0.68 -5.68 18.98
N ALA A 121 0.27 -6.65 19.79
CA ALA A 121 1.00 -7.88 19.98
C ALA A 121 0.21 -9.07 19.42
N GLU A 122 0.87 -9.91 18.66
CA GLU A 122 0.31 -11.11 18.04
C GLU A 122 1.07 -12.34 18.54
N LEU A 123 0.35 -13.41 18.84
CA LEU A 123 0.96 -14.67 19.26
C LEU A 123 1.32 -15.49 18.03
N ASN A 124 2.60 -15.87 17.92
CA ASN A 124 3.07 -16.84 16.95
C ASN A 124 3.58 -18.07 17.70
N GLY A 125 2.70 -19.07 17.85
CA GLY A 125 2.94 -20.20 18.76
C GLY A 125 3.06 -19.72 20.21
N SER A 126 4.22 -19.94 20.83
CA SER A 126 4.52 -19.48 22.20
C SER A 126 5.24 -18.13 22.27
N ALA A 127 5.58 -17.53 21.13
CA ALA A 127 6.29 -16.25 21.09
C ALA A 127 5.30 -15.10 20.85
N GLU A 128 5.50 -13.98 21.57
CA GLU A 128 4.77 -12.73 21.35
C GLU A 128 5.55 -11.84 20.38
N ILE A 129 4.92 -11.46 19.27
CA ILE A 129 5.45 -10.55 18.27
C ILE A 129 4.80 -9.19 18.47
N VAL A 130 5.60 -8.16 18.78
CA VAL A 130 5.09 -6.80 19.00
C VAL A 130 5.35 -5.93 17.77
N PHE A 131 4.28 -5.50 17.13
CA PHE A 131 4.32 -4.55 16.03
C PHE A 131 4.12 -3.12 16.52
N LYS A 132 4.95 -2.20 16.03
CA LYS A 132 4.86 -0.74 16.24
C LYS A 132 4.22 -0.05 15.03
N PHE A 133 3.39 0.95 15.27
CA PHE A 133 2.72 1.74 14.24
C PHE A 133 2.21 3.08 14.77
N GLY A 134 1.72 3.94 13.86
CA GLY A 134 1.07 5.21 14.23
C GLY A 134 -0.45 5.09 14.37
N LEU A 135 -1.03 5.78 15.34
CA LEU A 135 -2.46 6.01 15.48
C LEU A 135 -2.81 7.47 15.16
N MET A 136 -3.78 7.67 14.27
CA MET A 136 -4.15 9.00 13.79
C MET A 136 -4.95 9.80 14.80
N MET A 137 -4.61 11.08 14.97
CA MET A 137 -5.25 12.02 15.91
C MET A 137 -6.53 12.69 15.40
N SER A 138 -6.64 12.97 14.10
CA SER A 138 -7.78 13.75 13.60
C SER A 138 -8.03 13.47 12.12
N PRO A 139 -8.87 12.47 11.78
CA PRO A 139 -9.18 12.13 10.40
C PRO A 139 -10.24 13.04 9.75
N GLN A 140 -10.44 14.28 10.22
CA GLN A 140 -11.56 15.14 9.80
C GLN A 140 -11.68 15.34 8.28
N LYS A 141 -10.56 15.30 7.53
CA LYS A 141 -10.54 15.46 6.06
C LYS A 141 -10.51 14.14 5.28
N GLY A 142 -10.89 13.03 5.91
CA GLY A 142 -10.91 11.70 5.31
C GLY A 142 -9.99 10.76 6.08
N PRO A 143 -10.53 9.87 6.93
CA PRO A 143 -9.72 8.86 7.60
C PRO A 143 -8.99 7.99 6.58
N TRP A 144 -7.74 7.68 6.89
CA TRP A 144 -6.90 6.82 6.09
C TRP A 144 -6.17 5.83 6.98
N ALA A 145 -6.04 4.59 6.53
CA ALA A 145 -5.21 3.61 7.18
C ALA A 145 -4.30 3.01 6.10
N SER A 146 -3.01 2.98 6.37
CA SER A 146 -2.01 2.49 5.42
C SER A 146 -1.09 1.50 6.11
N LEU A 147 -0.88 0.38 5.42
CA LEU A 147 0.18 -0.56 5.63
C LEU A 147 1.22 -0.31 4.54
N GLY A 148 2.13 0.61 4.82
CA GLY A 148 3.26 0.90 3.94
C GLY A 148 4.20 -0.30 3.84
N ILE A 149 4.35 -0.83 2.63
CA ILE A 149 5.21 -1.99 2.31
C ILE A 149 6.36 -1.62 1.36
N SER A 150 6.65 -0.33 1.17
CA SER A 150 7.82 0.08 0.40
C SER A 150 9.10 -0.49 1.00
N LEU A 151 10.01 -0.93 0.13
CA LEU A 151 11.34 -1.43 0.54
C LEU A 151 12.35 -0.30 0.76
N LYS A 152 11.96 0.96 0.58
CA LYS A 152 12.81 2.12 0.84
C LYS A 152 13.38 2.05 2.25
N ASP A 153 14.71 2.15 2.36
CA ASP A 153 15.37 2.20 3.65
C ASP A 153 14.98 3.47 4.41
N TYR A 154 14.47 3.25 5.62
CA TYR A 154 14.05 4.32 6.51
C TYR A 154 14.10 3.84 7.95
N GLU A 155 14.99 4.44 8.73
CA GLU A 155 15.12 4.10 10.13
C GLU A 155 14.21 4.98 10.99
N SER A 156 13.35 4.33 11.77
CA SER A 156 12.60 4.97 12.83
C SER A 156 12.35 3.99 13.96
N GLU A 157 12.87 4.28 15.15
CA GLU A 157 12.58 3.46 16.33
C GLU A 157 11.12 3.54 16.77
N ARG A 158 10.49 4.70 16.52
CA ARG A 158 9.11 5.01 16.89
C ARG A 158 8.11 4.44 15.89
N TYR A 159 8.42 4.52 14.61
CA TYR A 159 7.56 4.05 13.52
C TYR A 159 8.35 3.23 12.50
N PRO A 160 8.92 2.07 12.91
CA PRO A 160 9.72 1.25 12.02
C PRO A 160 8.87 0.78 10.83
N PRO A 161 9.41 0.76 9.60
CA PRO A 161 8.73 0.20 8.44
C PRO A 161 8.22 -1.22 8.69
N PHE A 162 7.09 -1.57 8.11
CA PHE A 162 6.50 -2.89 8.32
C PHE A 162 7.42 -4.02 7.86
N MET A 163 8.04 -3.87 6.68
CA MET A 163 8.98 -4.86 6.15
C MET A 163 10.22 -5.03 7.04
N ASP A 164 10.69 -3.97 7.69
CA ASP A 164 11.81 -4.07 8.64
C ASP A 164 11.40 -4.78 9.94
N GLN A 165 10.14 -4.64 10.36
CA GLN A 165 9.60 -5.39 11.49
C GLN A 165 9.48 -6.89 11.15
N LEU A 166 9.07 -7.23 9.92
CA LEU A 166 9.07 -8.61 9.44
C LEU A 166 10.49 -9.19 9.32
N ALA A 167 11.46 -8.39 8.87
CA ALA A 167 12.87 -8.81 8.79
C ALA A 167 13.46 -9.23 10.13
N LYS A 168 13.06 -8.57 11.23
CA LYS A 168 13.47 -8.96 12.59
C LYS A 168 12.92 -10.32 13.02
N LEU A 169 11.92 -10.84 12.30
CA LEU A 169 11.33 -12.15 12.52
C LEU A 169 11.92 -13.22 11.59
N GLY A 170 12.97 -12.88 10.82
CA GLY A 170 13.61 -13.80 9.87
C GLY A 170 12.94 -13.84 8.49
N ILE A 171 11.96 -12.98 8.21
CA ILE A 171 11.33 -12.89 6.89
C ILE A 171 12.19 -11.98 5.99
N SER A 172 12.58 -12.46 4.81
CA SER A 172 13.40 -11.64 3.89
C SER A 172 12.71 -10.30 3.55
N LYS A 173 13.51 -9.24 3.38
CA LYS A 173 13.04 -7.89 2.99
C LYS A 173 12.73 -7.85 1.49
N SER A 174 11.81 -8.70 1.08
CA SER A 174 11.25 -8.83 -0.26
C SER A 174 9.76 -9.15 -0.14
N TYR A 175 9.02 -9.04 -1.24
CA TYR A 175 7.66 -9.56 -1.28
C TYR A 175 7.18 -9.77 -2.72
N ALA A 176 6.18 -10.62 -2.86
CA ALA A 176 5.33 -10.72 -4.03
C ALA A 176 3.94 -10.13 -3.75
N LEU A 177 3.37 -9.44 -4.74
CA LEU A 177 2.00 -8.94 -4.69
C LEU A 177 1.25 -9.36 -5.95
N TYR A 178 0.25 -10.22 -5.77
CA TYR A 178 -0.58 -10.76 -6.84
C TYR A 178 -1.96 -10.11 -6.77
N VAL A 179 -2.30 -9.34 -7.80
CA VAL A 179 -3.59 -8.65 -7.89
C VAL A 179 -4.24 -9.06 -9.21
N ASP A 180 -5.43 -9.64 -9.11
CA ASP A 180 -6.22 -10.03 -10.27
C ASP A 180 -7.27 -8.94 -10.56
N ALA A 181 -7.36 -8.47 -11.80
CA ALA A 181 -8.31 -7.44 -12.20
C ALA A 181 -9.77 -7.93 -12.09
N HIS A 182 -10.00 -9.21 -12.32
CA HIS A 182 -11.32 -9.85 -12.37
C HIS A 182 -11.76 -10.42 -11.01
N LYS A 183 -10.82 -10.65 -10.09
CA LYS A 183 -11.14 -11.06 -8.72
C LYS A 183 -11.18 -9.87 -7.78
N LEU A 184 -12.01 -10.01 -6.76
CA LEU A 184 -12.05 -9.08 -5.62
C LEU A 184 -10.89 -9.32 -4.64
N THR A 185 -10.15 -10.41 -4.81
CA THR A 185 -9.08 -10.84 -3.88
C THR A 185 -7.74 -10.95 -4.58
N GLY A 186 -6.68 -10.69 -3.83
CA GLY A 186 -5.30 -10.91 -4.21
C GLY A 186 -4.48 -11.44 -3.04
N GLU A 187 -3.18 -11.56 -3.23
CA GLU A 187 -2.25 -12.08 -2.22
C GLU A 187 -1.01 -11.20 -2.11
N PHE A 188 -0.67 -10.82 -0.88
CA PHE A 188 0.62 -10.26 -0.50
C PHE A 188 1.41 -11.35 0.22
N ILE A 189 2.61 -11.65 -0.28
CA ILE A 189 3.46 -12.73 0.23
C ILE A 189 4.82 -12.12 0.63
N PRO A 190 5.04 -11.83 1.92
CA PRO A 190 6.33 -11.36 2.41
C PRO A 190 7.42 -12.43 2.27
N GLY A 191 8.62 -12.02 1.87
CA GLY A 191 9.82 -12.85 1.83
C GLY A 191 9.87 -13.89 0.71
N GLU A 192 8.75 -14.19 0.05
CA GLU A 192 8.61 -15.28 -0.90
C GLU A 192 7.87 -14.86 -2.18
N GLU A 193 7.84 -15.78 -3.16
CA GLU A 193 7.04 -15.71 -4.38
C GLU A 193 6.21 -16.99 -4.54
N ASP A 194 5.19 -16.95 -5.39
CA ASP A 194 4.42 -18.11 -5.81
C ASP A 194 4.54 -18.28 -7.34
N PRO A 195 5.47 -19.14 -7.82
CA PRO A 195 5.68 -19.36 -9.25
C PRO A 195 4.45 -19.89 -9.98
N SER A 196 3.51 -20.55 -9.29
CA SER A 196 2.28 -21.07 -9.89
C SER A 196 1.32 -19.99 -10.36
N LYS A 197 1.52 -18.74 -9.90
CA LYS A 197 0.72 -17.56 -10.26
C LYS A 197 1.35 -16.73 -11.39
N GLN A 198 2.48 -17.16 -11.92
CA GLN A 198 3.21 -16.44 -12.95
C GLN A 198 2.95 -17.08 -14.32
N ASP A 199 2.75 -16.25 -15.34
CA ASP A 199 2.66 -16.71 -16.73
C ASP A 199 3.99 -16.40 -17.44
N GLY A 200 4.85 -17.41 -17.52
CA GLY A 200 6.22 -17.28 -18.03
C GLY A 200 7.24 -16.72 -17.03
N PRO A 201 8.48 -16.43 -17.49
CA PRO A 201 9.57 -16.02 -16.61
C PRO A 201 9.43 -14.57 -16.12
N LEU A 202 9.86 -14.33 -14.88
CA LEU A 202 9.94 -12.97 -14.32
C LEU A 202 10.92 -12.10 -15.09
N ARG A 203 10.54 -10.83 -15.25
CA ARG A 203 11.40 -9.77 -15.76
C ARG A 203 11.79 -8.86 -14.62
N TYR A 204 13.09 -8.75 -14.40
CA TYR A 204 13.65 -7.86 -13.40
C TYR A 204 13.96 -6.50 -14.03
N VAL A 205 13.55 -5.44 -13.35
CA VAL A 205 13.93 -4.06 -13.69
C VAL A 205 14.66 -3.46 -12.51
N SER A 206 15.71 -2.70 -12.79
CA SER A 206 16.46 -1.99 -11.76
C SER A 206 15.60 -0.90 -11.13
N THR A 207 15.74 -0.73 -9.82
CA THR A 207 15.12 0.37 -9.09
C THR A 207 16.15 1.42 -8.70
N TRP A 208 15.75 2.67 -8.55
CA TRP A 208 16.63 3.76 -8.11
C TRP A 208 15.93 4.73 -7.14
N GLU A 209 16.72 5.42 -6.32
CA GLU A 209 16.22 6.42 -5.37
C GLU A 209 16.06 7.77 -6.04
N SER A 210 14.81 8.16 -6.32
CA SER A 210 14.51 9.46 -6.94
C SER A 210 14.55 10.65 -6.00
N GLY A 211 14.62 10.41 -4.69
CA GLY A 211 14.39 11.43 -3.66
C GLY A 211 12.93 11.90 -3.54
N LEU A 212 12.07 11.55 -4.50
CA LEU A 212 10.67 11.97 -4.54
C LEU A 212 9.72 10.96 -3.92
N GLY A 213 10.11 9.68 -3.81
CA GLY A 213 9.28 8.71 -3.12
C GLY A 213 9.84 7.31 -2.91
N PRO A 214 9.02 6.26 -3.07
CA PRO A 214 9.51 4.87 -3.00
C PRO A 214 10.54 4.62 -4.12
N PRO A 215 11.21 3.46 -4.14
CA PRO A 215 12.13 3.13 -5.23
C PRO A 215 11.43 3.28 -6.58
N ALA A 216 12.02 4.10 -7.45
CA ALA A 216 11.51 4.37 -8.78
C ALA A 216 12.00 3.29 -9.74
N ILE A 217 11.24 3.06 -10.81
CA ILE A 217 11.65 2.27 -11.96
C ILE A 217 11.79 3.17 -13.18
N ASP A 218 12.61 2.72 -14.13
CA ASP A 218 12.65 3.32 -15.46
C ASP A 218 11.55 2.71 -16.34
N MET A 219 10.86 3.59 -17.07
CA MET A 219 9.87 3.21 -18.08
C MET A 219 10.23 3.91 -19.38
N LEU A 220 10.22 3.18 -20.50
CA LEU A 220 10.63 3.70 -21.81
C LEU A 220 9.50 4.47 -22.51
N SER A 221 8.28 3.93 -22.46
CA SER A 221 7.12 4.52 -23.11
C SER A 221 5.82 4.03 -22.48
N VAL A 222 4.73 4.73 -22.78
CA VAL A 222 3.36 4.26 -22.55
C VAL A 222 2.71 4.02 -23.91
N LEU A 223 2.06 2.87 -24.06
CA LEU A 223 1.28 2.54 -25.25
C LEU A 223 -0.22 2.57 -24.93
N VAL A 224 -1.03 3.06 -25.85
CA VAL A 224 -2.50 2.95 -25.80
C VAL A 224 -2.95 2.23 -27.06
N GLY A 225 -3.22 0.92 -26.93
CA GLY A 225 -3.29 0.02 -28.08
C GLY A 225 -1.92 -0.06 -28.75
N ASP A 226 -1.87 0.21 -30.05
CA ASP A 226 -0.61 0.22 -30.83
C ASP A 226 0.04 1.62 -30.88
N ASP A 227 -0.62 2.65 -30.34
CA ASP A 227 -0.12 4.02 -30.39
C ASP A 227 0.85 4.31 -29.24
N CYS A 228 2.07 4.75 -29.59
CA CYS A 228 3.01 5.28 -28.62
C CYS A 228 2.61 6.69 -28.20
N VAL A 229 2.37 6.90 -26.92
CA VAL A 229 1.89 8.17 -26.35
C VAL A 229 2.99 9.23 -26.34
N ASP A 230 4.23 8.81 -26.09
CA ASP A 230 5.48 9.57 -26.20
C ASP A 230 6.62 8.71 -25.60
N GLU A 231 7.86 8.96 -26.03
CA GLU A 231 9.03 8.47 -25.29
C GLU A 231 9.09 9.17 -23.93
N ILE A 232 9.21 8.36 -22.87
CA ILE A 232 9.41 8.88 -21.53
C ILE A 232 10.88 9.27 -21.43
N LYS A 233 11.14 10.52 -21.05
CA LYS A 233 12.51 11.01 -20.85
C LYS A 233 13.23 10.07 -19.88
N ALA A 234 14.48 9.72 -20.21
CA ALA A 234 15.36 9.02 -19.29
C ALA A 234 15.37 9.72 -17.92
N ASN A 235 15.37 8.94 -16.84
CA ASN A 235 15.28 9.39 -15.45
C ASN A 235 13.93 9.98 -15.03
N THR A 236 12.85 9.76 -15.78
CA THR A 236 11.50 10.03 -15.27
C THR A 236 11.14 8.97 -14.24
N ALA A 237 10.99 9.38 -12.98
CA ALA A 237 10.63 8.46 -11.90
C ALA A 237 9.22 7.90 -12.08
N VAL A 238 9.10 6.58 -12.22
CA VAL A 238 7.83 5.86 -12.20
C VAL A 238 7.73 5.09 -10.89
N PHE A 239 6.56 5.17 -10.25
CA PHE A 239 6.31 4.51 -8.98
C PHE A 239 5.17 3.52 -9.13
N LEU A 240 5.34 2.35 -8.52
CA LEU A 240 4.23 1.45 -8.27
C LEU A 240 3.65 1.77 -6.91
N ALA A 241 2.44 2.33 -6.88
CA ALA A 241 1.81 2.83 -5.67
C ALA A 241 0.40 2.27 -5.52
N THR A 242 0.26 1.12 -4.87
CA THR A 242 -1.03 0.49 -4.59
C THR A 242 -1.88 1.24 -3.55
N GLY A 243 -1.28 2.22 -2.85
CA GLY A 243 -2.00 3.21 -2.06
C GLY A 243 -2.86 4.17 -2.90
N SER A 244 -2.74 4.13 -4.22
CA SER A 244 -3.58 4.89 -5.16
C SER A 244 -4.40 3.96 -6.04
N SER A 245 -5.64 4.38 -6.34
CA SER A 245 -6.54 3.68 -7.24
C SER A 245 -6.47 4.18 -8.69
N PHE A 246 -5.52 5.07 -8.99
CA PHE A 246 -5.39 5.73 -10.29
C PHE A 246 -3.95 5.67 -10.78
N ILE A 247 -3.82 5.62 -12.11
CA ILE A 247 -2.54 5.91 -12.77
C ILE A 247 -2.40 7.43 -12.87
N HIS A 248 -1.30 7.94 -12.31
CA HIS A 248 -0.92 9.34 -12.44
C HIS A 248 0.09 9.47 -13.57
N LEU A 249 -0.24 10.32 -14.55
CA LEU A 249 0.64 10.66 -15.66
C LEU A 249 1.00 12.15 -15.60
N PRO A 250 2.22 12.53 -16.04
CA PRO A 250 2.54 13.91 -16.33
C PRO A 250 1.47 14.58 -17.20
N VAL A 251 1.20 15.86 -16.97
CA VAL A 251 0.11 16.60 -17.64
C VAL A 251 0.23 16.53 -19.17
N SER A 252 1.45 16.59 -19.71
CA SER A 252 1.73 16.47 -21.14
C SER A 252 1.24 15.14 -21.73
N GLN A 253 1.58 14.03 -21.08
CA GLN A 253 1.21 12.68 -21.53
C GLN A 253 -0.27 12.37 -21.27
N LYS A 254 -0.81 12.88 -20.15
CA LYS A 254 -2.20 12.65 -19.74
C LYS A 254 -3.19 13.09 -20.80
N GLN A 255 -2.97 14.25 -21.43
CA GLN A 255 -3.89 14.74 -22.46
C GLN A 255 -3.88 13.84 -23.71
N THR A 256 -2.70 13.40 -24.14
CA THR A 256 -2.53 12.48 -25.27
C THR A 256 -3.22 11.14 -25.00
N VAL A 257 -2.96 10.52 -23.84
CA VAL A 257 -3.61 9.27 -23.42
C VAL A 257 -5.14 9.41 -23.39
N LEU A 258 -5.66 10.50 -22.81
CA LEU A 258 -7.11 10.71 -22.75
C LEU A 258 -7.73 10.90 -24.14
N LYS A 259 -7.03 11.51 -25.09
CA LYS A 259 -7.51 11.62 -26.48
C LYS A 259 -7.55 10.24 -27.16
N LEU A 260 -6.48 9.46 -27.04
CA LEU A 260 -6.39 8.12 -27.62
C LEU A 260 -7.44 7.17 -27.05
N LEU A 261 -7.67 7.20 -25.73
CA LEU A 261 -8.70 6.39 -25.08
C LEU A 261 -10.11 6.76 -25.56
N ARG A 262 -10.43 8.06 -25.71
CA ARG A 262 -11.74 8.51 -26.20
C ARG A 262 -12.02 8.13 -27.65
N GLY A 263 -10.99 8.01 -28.47
CA GLY A 263 -11.15 7.56 -29.87
C GLY A 263 -11.40 6.06 -30.00
N ARG A 264 -11.29 5.30 -28.90
CA ARG A 264 -11.36 3.84 -28.86
C ARG A 264 -12.49 3.29 -27.97
N LEU A 265 -13.18 4.17 -27.23
CA LEU A 265 -14.37 3.88 -26.43
C LEU A 265 -15.63 4.28 -27.21
#